data_AF-A0A2U1S5W2-F1
#
_entry.id   AF-A0A2U1S5W2-F1
#
_cell.length_a   1.000
_cell.length_b   1.000
_cell.length_c   1.000
_cell.angle_alpha   90.00
_cell.angle_beta   90.00
_cell.angle_gamma   90.00
#
_symmetry.space_group_name_H-M   'P 1'
#
loop_
_entity.id
_entity.type
_entity.pdbx_description
1 polymer ?
#
loop_
_entity_poly.entity_id
_entity_poly.type
_entity_poly.pdbx_seq_one_letter_code
_entity_poly.pdbx_strand_id
1 'polypeptide(L)'
;MLIKQFIYEKGSKKEKSKFTAEIEKLRIKLINYLSIRLFLVLLIITGLLTVLFGFEISVIFIVLVSITIFFIIYWPKIANSKKYDDLNQELPYALRHMGTELKSGKGLHDTLITISRSNYGSLSDEFNRVLEEIKYGKSTEESLYLLSDRVKSDGLSRAVHQIVGTLRVGGNLANSLNVIAEDITFDMQIKLKEYSQKLNSFILIYTFIAILAPVILLIMLMAGSTVMGDIVSGDILLILYIFFFPLIVVFLAIFIKKLEPKI
;
A
#
# COMPACT_ATOMS: atom_id res chain seq x y z
N MET A 1 -13.08 -2.37 22.92
CA MET A 1 -12.81 -3.73 22.40
C MET A 1 -13.89 -4.72 22.87
N LEU A 2 -14.24 -4.71 24.16
CA LEU A 2 -15.21 -5.62 24.78
C LEU A 2 -16.66 -5.53 24.24
N ILE A 3 -17.17 -4.34 23.91
CA ILE A 3 -18.52 -4.16 23.34
C ILE A 3 -18.64 -4.76 21.92
N LYS A 4 -17.53 -4.79 21.17
CA LYS A 4 -17.49 -5.31 19.79
C LYS A 4 -17.59 -6.84 19.75
N GLN A 5 -17.02 -7.52 20.75
CA GLN A 5 -17.07 -8.98 20.87
C GLN A 5 -18.47 -9.47 21.28
N PHE A 6 -19.13 -8.78 22.21
CA PHE A 6 -20.39 -9.24 22.79
C PHE A 6 -21.58 -9.28 21.81
N ILE A 7 -21.56 -8.50 20.73
CA ILE A 7 -22.67 -8.40 19.76
C ILE A 7 -22.33 -9.09 18.43
N TYR A 8 -21.06 -9.37 18.14
CA TYR A 8 -20.64 -10.05 16.92
C TYR A 8 -21.16 -11.49 16.83
N GLU A 9 -21.46 -12.10 17.97
CA GLU A 9 -21.96 -13.47 18.06
C GLU A 9 -23.47 -13.62 17.76
N LYS A 10 -24.27 -12.54 17.87
CA LYS A 10 -25.76 -12.65 17.86
C LYS A 10 -26.53 -11.86 16.78
N GLY A 11 -25.87 -11.03 15.97
CA GLY A 11 -26.55 -10.17 14.98
C GLY A 11 -26.62 -10.69 13.54
N SER A 12 -27.75 -10.47 12.86
CA SER A 12 -27.96 -10.72 11.42
C SER A 12 -27.01 -9.87 10.55
N LYS A 13 -26.57 -10.39 9.38
CA LYS A 13 -25.62 -9.74 8.44
C LYS A 13 -25.99 -8.27 8.11
N LYS A 14 -27.27 -7.92 8.07
CA LYS A 14 -27.78 -6.57 7.75
C LYS A 14 -27.61 -5.58 8.91
N GLU A 15 -27.72 -6.06 10.14
CA GLU A 15 -27.55 -5.28 11.38
C GLU A 15 -26.07 -5.02 11.67
N LYS A 16 -25.21 -6.02 11.43
CA LYS A 16 -23.75 -5.91 11.53
C LYS A 16 -23.18 -4.83 10.59
N SER A 17 -23.64 -4.77 9.35
CA SER A 17 -23.22 -3.78 8.34
C SER A 17 -23.60 -2.33 8.72
N LYS A 18 -24.84 -2.14 9.20
CA LYS A 18 -25.35 -0.81 9.61
C LYS A 18 -24.60 -0.27 10.83
N PHE A 19 -24.31 -1.14 11.80
CA PHE A 19 -23.57 -0.77 13.02
C PHE A 19 -22.07 -0.53 12.76
N THR A 20 -21.43 -1.28 11.86
CA THR A 20 -20.05 -1.00 11.44
C THR A 20 -19.92 0.36 10.74
N ALA A 21 -20.90 0.72 9.89
CA ALA A 21 -20.93 2.02 9.23
C ALA A 21 -21.16 3.18 10.23
N GLU A 22 -21.93 2.95 11.29
CA GLU A 22 -22.20 3.94 12.34
C GLU A 22 -20.97 4.17 13.24
N ILE A 23 -20.25 3.09 13.59
CA ILE A 23 -18.96 3.18 14.30
C ILE A 23 -17.90 3.89 13.45
N GLU A 24 -17.86 3.63 12.15
CA GLU A 24 -16.91 4.27 11.25
C GLU A 24 -17.20 5.76 11.07
N LYS A 25 -18.48 6.14 10.96
CA LYS A 25 -18.91 7.55 11.01
C LYS A 25 -18.52 8.22 12.33
N LEU A 26 -18.71 7.56 13.47
CA LEU A 26 -18.30 8.06 14.79
C LEU A 26 -16.78 8.21 14.89
N ARG A 27 -16.00 7.26 14.33
CA ARG A 27 -14.54 7.33 14.29
C ARG A 27 -14.04 8.49 13.43
N ILE A 28 -14.62 8.69 12.25
CA ILE A 28 -14.29 9.82 11.36
C ILE A 28 -14.65 11.14 12.04
N LYS A 29 -15.82 11.23 12.69
CA LYS A 29 -16.25 12.43 13.43
C LYS A 29 -15.33 12.73 14.62
N LEU A 30 -14.86 11.70 15.33
CA LEU A 30 -13.93 11.82 16.44
C LEU A 30 -12.53 12.26 15.98
N ILE A 31 -12.03 11.69 14.87
CA ILE A 31 -10.75 12.07 14.25
C ILE A 31 -10.80 13.53 13.79
N ASN A 32 -11.89 13.95 13.14
CA ASN A 32 -12.07 15.33 12.71
C ASN A 32 -12.19 16.29 13.92
N TYR A 33 -12.84 15.88 15.00
CA TYR A 33 -12.93 16.69 16.22
C TYR A 33 -11.56 16.87 16.90
N LEU A 34 -10.78 15.78 17.01
CA LEU A 34 -9.42 15.80 17.56
C LEU A 34 -8.46 16.62 16.70
N SER A 35 -8.52 16.49 15.37
CA SER A 35 -7.62 17.23 14.46
C SER A 35 -7.88 18.74 14.51
N ILE A 36 -9.15 19.16 14.57
CA ILE A 36 -9.52 20.58 14.70
C ILE A 36 -9.02 21.15 16.03
N ARG A 37 -9.19 20.42 17.15
CA ARG A 37 -8.70 20.84 18.47
C ARG A 37 -7.18 20.98 18.50
N LEU A 38 -6.47 20.02 17.90
CA LEU A 38 -5.00 20.03 17.86
C LEU A 38 -4.47 21.19 17.00
N PHE A 39 -5.15 21.49 15.88
CA PHE A 39 -4.85 22.64 15.04
C PHE A 39 -5.05 23.98 15.76
N LEU A 40 -6.15 24.12 16.53
CA LEU A 40 -6.42 25.33 17.32
C LEU A 40 -5.37 25.54 18.42
N VAL A 41 -4.98 24.48 19.13
CA VAL A 41 -3.91 24.54 20.14
C VAL A 41 -2.59 24.95 19.49
N LEU A 42 -2.30 24.43 18.30
CA LEU A 42 -1.11 24.80 17.56
C LEU A 42 -1.06 26.29 17.19
N LEU A 43 -2.19 26.81 16.70
CA LEU A 43 -2.35 28.23 16.34
C LEU A 43 -2.16 29.18 17.53
N ILE A 44 -2.63 28.77 18.71
CA ILE A 44 -2.47 29.55 19.94
C ILE A 44 -1.01 29.54 20.38
N ILE A 45 -0.33 28.38 20.32
CA ILE A 45 1.08 28.26 20.69
C ILE A 45 1.99 29.05 19.73
N THR A 46 1.72 29.01 18.43
CA THR A 46 2.48 29.79 17.44
C THR A 46 2.29 31.29 17.62
N GLY A 47 1.06 31.73 17.90
CA GLY A 47 0.75 33.13 18.23
C GLY A 47 1.43 33.59 19.53
N LEU A 48 1.45 32.74 20.56
CA LEU A 48 2.13 33.04 21.82
C LEU A 48 3.65 33.14 21.64
N LEU A 49 4.25 32.22 20.87
CA LEU A 49 5.67 32.24 20.54
C LEU A 49 6.06 33.47 19.73
N THR A 50 5.23 33.92 18.78
CA THR A 50 5.50 35.16 18.03
C THR A 50 5.57 36.39 18.93
N VAL A 51 4.69 36.47 19.94
CA VAL A 51 4.62 37.64 20.83
C VAL A 51 5.77 37.66 21.84
N LEU A 52 6.20 36.49 22.32
CA LEU A 52 7.24 36.37 23.36
C LEU A 52 8.67 36.39 22.81
N PHE A 53 8.90 35.75 21.66
CA PHE A 53 10.25 35.43 21.17
C PHE A 53 10.53 36.00 19.77
N GLY A 54 9.58 36.73 19.20
CA GLY A 54 9.69 37.30 17.86
C GLY A 54 9.33 36.33 16.74
N PHE A 55 9.34 36.83 15.51
CA PHE A 55 8.85 36.11 14.33
C PHE A 55 9.71 34.88 13.97
N GLU A 56 11.02 34.97 14.18
CA GLU A 56 11.99 33.95 13.75
C GLU A 56 11.79 32.60 14.46
N ILE A 57 11.56 32.62 15.77
CA ILE A 57 11.36 31.41 16.58
C ILE A 57 10.01 30.74 16.27
N SER A 58 8.99 31.54 15.91
CA SER A 58 7.69 30.99 15.53
C SER A 58 7.74 30.25 14.19
N VAL A 59 8.53 30.74 13.22
CA VAL A 59 8.73 30.05 11.93
C VAL A 59 9.37 28.67 12.13
N ILE A 60 10.41 28.57 12.97
CA ILE A 60 11.07 27.30 13.29
C ILE A 60 10.07 26.31 13.93
N PHE A 61 9.24 26.79 14.86
CA PHE A 61 8.25 25.96 15.54
C PHE A 61 7.18 25.41 14.58
N ILE A 62 6.67 26.24 13.66
CA ILE A 62 5.69 25.83 12.64
C ILE A 62 6.27 24.72 11.75
N VAL A 63 7.53 24.85 11.34
CA VAL A 63 8.19 23.86 10.49
C VAL A 63 8.39 22.54 11.24
N LEU A 64 8.87 22.59 12.49
CA LEU A 64 9.09 21.40 13.32
C LEU A 64 7.80 20.61 13.56
N VAL A 65 6.70 21.32 13.85
CA VAL A 65 5.40 20.68 14.03
C VAL A 65 4.87 20.09 12.73
N SER A 66 5.05 20.79 11.60
CA SER A 66 4.62 20.29 10.29
C SER A 66 5.29 18.95 9.93
N ILE A 67 6.59 18.82 10.22
CA ILE A 67 7.34 17.56 10.07
C ILE A 67 6.77 16.48 10.99
N THR A 68 6.52 16.82 12.25
CA THR A 68 6.03 15.86 13.27
C THR A 68 4.65 15.31 12.91
N ILE A 69 3.73 16.17 12.49
CA ILE A 69 2.38 15.78 12.03
C ILE A 69 2.47 14.91 10.77
N PHE A 70 3.38 15.25 9.85
CA PHE A 70 3.63 14.46 8.65
C PHE A 70 4.09 13.03 8.99
N PHE A 71 5.03 12.85 9.92
CA PHE A 71 5.45 11.52 10.35
C PHE A 71 4.31 10.71 10.99
N ILE A 72 3.51 11.32 11.87
CA ILE A 72 2.44 10.64 12.61
C ILE A 72 1.29 10.17 11.69
N ILE A 73 0.90 10.98 10.71
CA ILE A 73 -0.23 10.64 9.81
C ILE A 73 0.18 9.55 8.79
N TYR A 74 1.44 9.53 8.37
CA TYR A 74 1.89 8.69 7.26
C TYR A 74 2.45 7.32 7.70
N TRP A 75 2.98 7.18 8.92
CA TRP A 75 3.47 5.91 9.46
C TRP A 75 2.43 4.76 9.52
N PRO A 76 1.14 4.98 9.89
CA PRO A 76 0.22 3.87 10.14
C PRO A 76 -0.38 3.20 8.88
N LYS A 77 -0.10 3.70 7.67
CA LYS A 77 -0.70 3.14 6.43
C LYS A 77 0.08 1.98 5.80
N ILE A 78 1.26 1.64 6.32
CA ILE A 78 2.13 0.57 5.79
C ILE A 78 1.83 -0.80 6.44
N ALA A 79 1.02 -0.87 7.50
CA ALA A 79 0.87 -2.10 8.30
C ALA A 79 -0.25 -3.06 7.88
N ASN A 80 -1.19 -2.66 7.01
CA ASN A 80 -2.49 -3.38 6.89
C ASN A 80 -2.79 -4.12 5.57
N SER A 81 -1.82 -4.39 4.69
CA SER A 81 -2.04 -5.27 3.51
C SER A 81 -1.38 -6.65 3.60
N LYS A 82 -0.61 -6.92 4.66
CA LYS A 82 0.34 -8.04 4.68
C LYS A 82 -0.23 -9.45 4.68
N LYS A 83 -1.55 -9.66 4.67
CA LYS A 83 -2.10 -11.02 4.84
C LYS A 83 -1.90 -11.90 3.59
N TYR A 84 -1.73 -11.31 2.41
CA TYR A 84 -1.54 -12.05 1.14
C TYR A 84 -0.59 -11.33 0.17
N ASP A 85 0.23 -10.37 0.65
CA ASP A 85 1.08 -9.55 -0.24
C ASP A 85 2.05 -10.43 -1.07
N ASP A 86 2.58 -11.51 -0.49
CA ASP A 86 3.54 -12.39 -1.20
C ASP A 86 2.87 -13.36 -2.19
N LEU A 87 1.56 -13.59 -2.06
CA LEU A 87 0.87 -14.65 -2.81
C LEU A 87 0.88 -14.40 -4.31
N ASN A 88 0.66 -13.15 -4.71
CA ASN A 88 0.61 -12.80 -6.12
C ASN A 88 1.97 -13.04 -6.77
N GLN A 89 3.06 -12.66 -6.11
CA GLN A 89 4.43 -12.82 -6.60
C GLN A 89 4.80 -14.29 -6.78
N GLU A 90 4.41 -15.15 -5.83
CA GLU A 90 4.72 -16.58 -5.85
C GLU A 90 3.83 -17.39 -6.80
N LEU A 91 2.65 -16.88 -7.13
CA LEU A 91 1.64 -17.60 -7.92
C LEU A 91 2.14 -18.10 -9.29
N PRO A 92 2.80 -17.31 -10.14
CA PRO A 92 3.33 -17.79 -11.42
C PRO A 92 4.31 -18.97 -11.26
N TYR A 93 5.13 -18.94 -10.22
CA TYR A 93 6.10 -20.01 -9.94
C TYR A 93 5.40 -21.29 -9.49
N ALA A 94 4.42 -21.17 -8.59
CA ALA A 94 3.59 -22.30 -8.17
C ALA A 94 2.83 -22.92 -9.36
N LEU A 95 2.23 -22.11 -10.24
CA LEU A 95 1.50 -22.61 -11.41
C LEU A 95 2.41 -23.31 -12.43
N ARG A 96 3.62 -22.81 -12.67
CA ARG A 96 4.64 -23.49 -13.51
C ARG A 96 5.08 -24.82 -12.89
N HIS A 97 5.26 -24.85 -11.57
CA HIS A 97 5.59 -26.07 -10.85
C HIS A 97 4.45 -27.09 -10.98
N MET A 98 3.19 -26.67 -10.78
CA MET A 98 2.02 -27.52 -11.04
C MET A 98 2.00 -28.05 -12.48
N GLY A 99 2.24 -27.19 -13.46
CA GLY A 99 2.29 -27.58 -14.87
C GLY A 99 3.37 -28.63 -15.15
N THR A 100 4.52 -28.53 -14.50
CA THR A 100 5.63 -29.49 -14.62
C THR A 100 5.27 -30.85 -14.00
N GLU A 101 4.67 -30.84 -12.81
CA GLU A 101 4.21 -32.05 -12.12
C GLU A 101 3.13 -32.78 -12.92
N LEU A 102 2.14 -32.05 -13.44
CA LEU A 102 1.08 -32.60 -14.29
C LEU A 102 1.64 -33.15 -15.61
N LYS A 103 2.64 -32.49 -16.21
CA LYS A 103 3.31 -32.96 -17.43
C LYS A 103 4.11 -34.25 -17.20
N SER A 104 4.59 -34.47 -15.97
CA SER A 104 5.23 -35.72 -15.57
C SER A 104 4.24 -36.88 -15.33
N GLY A 105 2.93 -36.62 -15.47
CA GLY A 105 1.88 -37.62 -15.32
C GLY A 105 1.28 -37.69 -13.92
N LYS A 106 1.66 -36.82 -12.99
CA LYS A 106 1.01 -36.74 -11.67
C LYS A 106 -0.42 -36.24 -11.80
N GLY A 107 -1.31 -36.75 -10.94
CA GLY A 107 -2.68 -36.25 -10.83
C GLY A 107 -2.73 -34.85 -10.22
N LEU A 108 -3.84 -34.13 -10.44
CA LEU A 108 -4.06 -32.81 -9.84
C LEU A 108 -4.02 -32.87 -8.31
N HIS A 109 -4.58 -33.91 -7.70
CA HIS A 109 -4.58 -34.06 -6.26
C HIS A 109 -3.16 -34.16 -5.69
N ASP A 110 -2.31 -35.03 -6.27
CA ASP A 110 -0.91 -35.17 -5.85
C ASP A 110 -0.13 -33.88 -6.08
N THR A 111 -0.40 -33.21 -7.20
CA THR A 111 0.21 -31.92 -7.53
C THR A 111 -0.13 -30.85 -6.48
N LEU A 112 -1.39 -30.78 -6.03
CA LEU A 112 -1.81 -29.88 -4.96
C LEU A 112 -1.08 -30.19 -3.64
N ILE A 113 -0.86 -31.46 -3.33
CA ILE A 113 -0.05 -31.88 -2.17
C ILE A 113 1.39 -31.38 -2.31
N THR A 114 2.02 -31.56 -3.47
CA THR A 114 3.38 -31.05 -3.73
C THR A 114 3.46 -29.55 -3.48
N ILE A 115 2.56 -28.75 -4.06
CA ILE A 115 2.58 -27.29 -3.92
C ILE A 115 2.29 -26.82 -2.49
N SER A 116 1.38 -27.50 -1.79
CA SER A 116 1.10 -27.19 -0.37
C SER A 116 2.33 -27.34 0.53
N ARG A 117 3.33 -28.13 0.11
CA ARG A 117 4.59 -28.37 0.83
C ARG A 117 5.81 -27.66 0.24
N SER A 118 5.64 -26.92 -0.86
CA SER A 118 6.74 -26.32 -1.62
C SER A 118 7.18 -24.92 -1.14
N ASN A 119 6.71 -24.48 0.04
CA ASN A 119 7.13 -23.24 0.70
C ASN A 119 6.88 -21.94 -0.12
N TYR A 120 5.71 -21.80 -0.75
CA TYR A 120 5.27 -20.56 -1.41
C TYR A 120 4.57 -19.59 -0.44
N GLY A 121 5.01 -19.55 0.82
CA GLY A 121 4.42 -18.74 1.88
C GLY A 121 2.91 -18.94 2.03
N SER A 122 2.16 -17.84 2.04
CA SER A 122 0.70 -17.84 2.23
C SER A 122 -0.06 -18.62 1.15
N LEU A 123 0.52 -18.81 -0.04
CA LEU A 123 -0.09 -19.60 -1.11
C LEU A 123 -0.09 -21.09 -0.78
N SER A 124 1.00 -21.61 -0.24
CA SER A 124 1.10 -23.02 0.19
C SER A 124 0.11 -23.32 1.32
N ASP A 125 -0.07 -22.41 2.28
CA ASP A 125 -1.04 -22.55 3.37
C ASP A 125 -2.49 -22.62 2.85
N GLU A 126 -2.83 -21.79 1.87
CA GLU A 126 -4.17 -21.79 1.28
C GLU A 126 -4.42 -23.02 0.41
N PHE A 127 -3.41 -23.56 -0.29
CA PHE A 127 -3.52 -24.86 -0.96
C PHE A 127 -3.64 -26.03 0.03
N ASN A 128 -2.95 -25.97 1.18
CA ASN A 128 -3.13 -26.96 2.25
C ASN A 128 -4.57 -26.94 2.77
N ARG A 129 -5.15 -25.75 2.93
CA ARG A 129 -6.56 -25.60 3.31
C ARG A 129 -7.53 -26.17 2.27
N VAL A 130 -7.22 -26.04 0.97
CA VAL A 130 -8.00 -26.71 -0.09
C VAL A 130 -7.97 -28.24 0.08
N LEU A 131 -6.81 -28.82 0.38
CA LEU A 131 -6.68 -30.25 0.63
C LEU A 131 -7.49 -30.70 1.86
N GLU A 132 -7.50 -29.90 2.92
CA GLU A 132 -8.35 -30.15 4.10
C GLU A 132 -9.84 -30.11 3.76
N GLU A 133 -10.28 -29.10 3.00
CA GLU A 133 -11.67 -28.97 2.55
C GLU A 133 -12.12 -30.19 1.74
N ILE A 134 -11.26 -30.68 0.84
CA ILE A 134 -11.50 -31.91 0.06
C ILE A 134 -11.57 -33.13 0.99
N LYS A 135 -10.65 -33.23 1.97
CA LYS A 135 -10.65 -34.32 2.97
C LYS A 135 -11.95 -34.37 3.78
N TYR A 136 -12.56 -33.22 4.07
CA TYR A 136 -13.85 -33.12 4.76
C TYR A 136 -15.07 -33.30 3.84
N GLY A 137 -14.87 -33.73 2.59
CA GLY A 137 -15.94 -34.14 1.68
C GLY A 137 -16.42 -33.06 0.71
N LYS A 138 -15.76 -31.89 0.63
CA LYS A 138 -16.05 -30.91 -0.42
C LYS A 138 -15.48 -31.37 -1.76
N SER A 139 -16.12 -30.96 -2.85
CA SER A 139 -15.55 -31.19 -4.17
C SER A 139 -14.29 -30.35 -4.39
N THR A 140 -13.37 -30.85 -5.22
CA THR A 140 -12.17 -30.09 -5.63
C THR A 140 -12.53 -28.75 -6.26
N GLU A 141 -13.59 -28.73 -7.09
CA GLU A 141 -14.06 -27.50 -7.73
C GLU A 141 -14.54 -26.46 -6.72
N GLU A 142 -15.41 -26.87 -5.78
CA GLU A 142 -15.92 -25.98 -4.73
C GLU A 142 -14.78 -25.44 -3.87
N SER A 143 -13.83 -26.29 -3.48
CA SER A 143 -12.71 -25.91 -2.61
C SER A 143 -11.77 -24.91 -3.31
N LEU A 144 -11.51 -25.09 -4.61
CA LEU A 144 -10.74 -24.13 -5.42
C LEU A 144 -11.48 -22.79 -5.59
N TYR A 145 -12.79 -22.79 -5.76
CA TYR A 145 -13.56 -21.53 -5.80
C TYR A 145 -13.56 -20.80 -4.45
N LEU A 146 -13.65 -21.54 -3.34
CA LEU A 146 -13.54 -20.95 -1.99
C LEU A 146 -12.16 -20.36 -1.74
N LEU A 147 -11.10 -21.01 -2.24
CA LEU A 147 -9.75 -20.46 -2.26
C LEU A 147 -9.72 -19.09 -2.98
N SER A 148 -10.29 -19.00 -4.18
CA SER A 148 -10.36 -17.76 -4.94
C SER A 148 -11.12 -16.65 -4.19
N ASP A 149 -12.27 -16.97 -3.59
CA ASP A 149 -13.08 -16.00 -2.83
C ASP A 149 -12.38 -15.50 -1.54
N ARG A 150 -11.56 -16.35 -0.90
CA ARG A 150 -10.77 -15.98 0.29
C ARG A 150 -9.62 -15.05 -0.06
N VAL A 151 -8.82 -15.41 -1.07
CA VAL A 151 -7.59 -14.70 -1.43
C VAL A 151 -7.88 -13.44 -2.24
N LYS A 152 -8.92 -13.45 -3.08
CA LYS A 152 -9.33 -12.32 -3.93
C LYS A 152 -8.22 -11.78 -4.83
N SER A 153 -7.36 -12.67 -5.31
CA SER A 153 -6.36 -12.36 -6.33
C SER A 153 -6.94 -12.62 -7.71
N ASP A 154 -6.83 -11.64 -8.61
CA ASP A 154 -7.29 -11.78 -10.00
C ASP A 154 -6.54 -12.91 -10.72
N GLY A 155 -5.21 -12.96 -10.58
CA GLY A 155 -4.38 -14.03 -11.14
C GLY A 155 -4.78 -15.42 -10.63
N LEU A 156 -5.02 -15.56 -9.32
CA LEU A 156 -5.45 -16.84 -8.74
C LEU A 156 -6.85 -17.23 -9.20
N SER A 157 -7.76 -16.26 -9.27
CA SER A 157 -9.12 -16.50 -9.77
C SER A 157 -9.09 -17.03 -11.20
N ARG A 158 -8.35 -16.38 -12.10
CA ARG A 158 -8.16 -16.84 -13.49
C ARG A 158 -7.59 -18.26 -13.54
N ALA A 159 -6.59 -18.57 -12.72
CA ALA A 159 -6.02 -19.91 -12.62
C ALA A 159 -7.03 -20.96 -12.13
N VAL A 160 -7.80 -20.66 -11.07
CA VAL A 160 -8.85 -21.54 -10.53
C VAL A 160 -9.92 -21.83 -11.59
N HIS A 161 -10.41 -20.80 -12.28
CA HIS A 161 -11.38 -20.95 -13.36
C HIS A 161 -10.84 -21.83 -14.49
N GLN A 162 -9.56 -21.65 -14.86
CA GLN A 162 -8.92 -22.47 -15.87
C GLN A 162 -8.76 -23.94 -15.43
N ILE A 163 -8.39 -24.18 -14.17
CA ILE A 163 -8.28 -25.54 -13.61
C ILE A 163 -9.63 -26.24 -13.66
N VAL A 164 -10.67 -25.61 -13.11
CA VAL A 164 -12.02 -26.18 -13.06
C VAL A 164 -12.58 -26.39 -14.46
N GLY A 165 -12.43 -25.42 -15.36
CA GLY A 165 -12.86 -25.54 -16.75
C GLY A 165 -12.19 -26.71 -17.47
N THR A 166 -10.87 -26.86 -17.31
CA THR A 166 -10.11 -27.96 -17.93
C THR A 166 -10.48 -29.33 -17.34
N LEU A 167 -10.76 -29.40 -16.03
CA LEU A 167 -11.23 -30.62 -15.38
C LEU A 167 -12.59 -31.10 -15.92
N ARG A 168 -13.51 -30.17 -16.23
CA ARG A 168 -14.85 -30.50 -16.71
C ARG A 168 -14.88 -30.94 -18.18
N VAL A 169 -14.18 -30.20 -19.03
CA VAL A 169 -14.21 -30.43 -20.49
C VAL A 169 -13.21 -31.50 -20.91
N GLY A 170 -12.19 -31.76 -20.09
CA GLY A 170 -11.03 -32.57 -20.45
C GLY A 170 -10.06 -31.75 -21.31
N GLY A 171 -8.77 -31.84 -21.00
CA GLY A 171 -7.75 -31.08 -21.72
C GLY A 171 -6.38 -31.17 -21.07
N ASN A 172 -5.40 -30.51 -21.70
CA ASN A 172 -4.03 -30.48 -21.18
C ASN A 172 -3.89 -29.42 -20.09
N LEU A 173 -4.20 -29.80 -18.84
CA LEU A 173 -4.10 -28.92 -17.68
C LEU A 173 -2.68 -28.37 -17.50
N ALA A 174 -1.65 -29.17 -17.80
CA ALA A 174 -0.26 -28.72 -17.72
C ALA A 174 0.02 -27.53 -18.66
N ASN A 175 -0.47 -27.59 -19.91
CA ASN A 175 -0.30 -26.51 -20.86
C ASN A 175 -1.10 -25.26 -20.44
N SER A 176 -2.36 -25.45 -20.03
CA SER A 176 -3.20 -24.34 -19.59
C SER A 176 -2.63 -23.59 -18.38
N LEU A 177 -2.07 -24.30 -17.40
CA LEU A 177 -1.43 -23.66 -16.25
C LEU A 177 -0.17 -22.87 -16.63
N ASN A 178 0.62 -23.36 -17.58
CA ASN A 178 1.80 -22.64 -18.07
C ASN A 178 1.42 -21.35 -18.80
N VAL A 179 0.36 -21.38 -19.62
CA VAL A 179 -0.16 -20.18 -20.30
C VAL A 179 -0.62 -19.15 -19.27
N ILE A 180 -1.42 -19.54 -18.27
CA ILE A 180 -1.86 -18.61 -17.22
C ILE A 180 -0.67 -18.06 -16.41
N ALA A 181 0.33 -18.89 -16.12
CA ALA A 181 1.53 -18.42 -15.42
C ALA A 181 2.33 -17.40 -16.24
N GLU A 182 2.41 -17.59 -17.56
CA GLU A 182 3.03 -16.65 -18.49
C GLU A 182 2.25 -15.34 -18.56
N ASP A 183 0.92 -15.40 -18.67
CA ASP A 183 0.04 -14.23 -18.65
C ASP A 183 0.19 -13.42 -17.36
N ILE A 184 0.20 -14.07 -16.19
CA ILE A 184 0.38 -13.39 -14.90
C ILE A 184 1.79 -12.76 -14.82
N THR A 185 2.82 -13.47 -15.31
CA THR A 185 4.20 -12.92 -15.35
C THR A 185 4.26 -11.68 -16.26
N PHE A 186 3.61 -11.74 -17.42
CA PHE A 186 3.54 -10.63 -18.35
C PHE A 186 2.82 -9.41 -17.75
N ASP A 187 1.68 -9.63 -17.08
CA ASP A 187 0.96 -8.58 -16.34
C ASP A 187 1.85 -7.92 -15.28
N MET A 188 2.64 -8.70 -14.54
CA MET A 188 3.60 -8.17 -13.57
C MET A 188 4.68 -7.32 -14.23
N GLN A 189 5.23 -7.77 -15.36
CA GLN A 189 6.24 -7.01 -16.12
C GLN A 189 5.68 -5.69 -16.64
N ILE A 190 4.44 -5.68 -17.13
CA ILE A 190 3.77 -4.43 -17.54
C ILE A 190 3.64 -3.48 -16.35
N LYS A 191 3.13 -3.97 -15.20
CA LYS A 191 2.98 -3.15 -14.00
C LYS A 191 4.32 -2.58 -13.52
N LEU A 192 5.38 -3.39 -13.55
CA LEU A 192 6.74 -2.95 -13.23
C LEU A 192 7.25 -1.89 -14.19
N LYS A 193 7.01 -2.07 -15.49
CA LYS A 193 7.41 -1.10 -16.52
C LYS A 193 6.65 0.22 -16.36
N GLU A 194 5.33 0.17 -16.18
CA GLU A 194 4.52 1.35 -15.90
C GLU A 194 4.97 2.05 -14.62
N TYR A 195 5.29 1.29 -13.58
CA TYR A 195 5.84 1.85 -12.34
C TYR A 195 7.18 2.54 -12.58
N SER A 196 8.11 1.89 -13.28
CA SER A 196 9.41 2.48 -13.62
C SER A 196 9.27 3.75 -14.46
N GLN A 197 8.33 3.77 -15.40
CA GLN A 197 8.05 4.96 -16.21
C GLN A 197 7.45 6.09 -15.37
N LYS A 198 6.48 5.79 -14.50
CA LYS A 198 5.91 6.76 -13.55
C LYS A 198 7.00 7.31 -12.65
N LEU A 199 7.85 6.45 -12.08
CA LEU A 199 8.96 6.82 -11.22
C LEU A 199 9.91 7.78 -11.95
N ASN A 200 10.25 7.51 -13.21
CA ASN A 200 11.11 8.40 -14.00
C ASN A 200 10.50 9.79 -14.18
N SER A 201 9.21 9.88 -14.50
CA SER A 201 8.49 11.16 -14.57
C SER A 201 8.48 11.90 -13.22
N PHE A 202 8.33 11.17 -12.11
CA PHE A 202 8.41 11.74 -10.77
C PHE A 202 9.83 12.18 -10.39
N ILE A 203 10.88 11.49 -10.84
CA ILE A 203 12.29 11.89 -10.63
C ILE A 203 12.61 13.20 -11.35
N LEU A 204 12.03 13.41 -12.54
CA LEU A 204 12.17 14.69 -13.25
C LEU A 204 11.52 15.81 -12.43
N ILE A 205 10.25 15.64 -12.02
CA ILE A 205 9.54 16.61 -11.17
C ILE A 205 10.30 16.85 -9.85
N TYR A 206 10.87 15.79 -9.26
CA TYR A 206 11.73 15.86 -8.07
C TYR A 206 12.92 16.80 -8.30
N THR A 207 13.66 16.59 -9.39
CA THR A 207 14.85 17.38 -9.70
C THR A 207 14.48 18.86 -9.83
N PHE A 208 13.33 19.16 -10.44
CA PHE A 208 12.82 20.53 -10.56
C PHE A 208 12.43 21.14 -9.20
N ILE A 209 11.64 20.44 -8.37
CA ILE A 209 11.12 21.01 -7.12
C ILE A 209 12.17 21.03 -6.01
N ALA A 210 13.02 19.99 -5.92
CA ALA A 210 13.99 19.87 -4.85
C ALA A 210 15.25 20.69 -5.11
N ILE A 211 15.71 20.79 -6.35
CA ILE A 211 16.98 21.47 -6.68
C ILE A 211 16.70 22.79 -7.38
N LEU A 212 15.95 22.78 -8.48
CA LEU A 212 15.82 23.95 -9.35
C LEU A 212 15.00 25.07 -8.70
N ALA A 213 13.83 24.76 -8.12
CA ALA A 213 12.94 25.75 -7.53
C ALA A 213 13.55 26.51 -6.34
N PRO A 214 14.23 25.87 -5.37
CA PRO A 214 14.88 26.58 -4.26
C PRO A 214 16.05 27.44 -4.75
N VAL A 215 16.79 26.97 -5.76
CA VAL A 215 17.89 27.75 -6.35
C VAL A 215 17.35 28.99 -7.06
N ILE A 216 16.31 28.86 -7.89
CA ILE A 216 15.68 30.01 -8.57
C ILE A 216 15.10 30.99 -7.56
N LEU A 217 14.41 30.47 -6.53
CA LEU A 217 13.87 31.30 -5.44
C LEU A 217 14.98 32.09 -4.74
N LEU A 218 16.09 31.44 -4.41
CA LEU A 218 17.23 32.05 -3.75
C LEU A 218 17.86 33.15 -4.62
N ILE A 219 18.08 32.87 -5.91
CA ILE A 219 18.60 33.87 -6.86
C ILE A 219 17.63 35.06 -6.98
N MET A 220 16.32 34.82 -7.09
CA MET A 220 15.34 35.90 -7.19
C MET A 220 15.26 36.74 -5.92
N LEU A 221 15.36 36.13 -4.73
CA LEU A 221 15.38 36.86 -3.47
C LEU A 221 16.65 37.71 -3.31
N MET A 222 17.82 37.16 -3.67
CA MET A 222 19.07 37.92 -3.66
C MET A 222 19.07 39.05 -4.69
N ALA A 223 18.57 38.80 -5.90
CA ALA A 223 18.43 39.85 -6.92
C ALA A 223 17.44 40.93 -6.48
N GLY A 224 16.30 40.55 -5.87
CA GLY A 224 15.32 41.49 -5.33
C GLY A 224 15.89 42.35 -4.21
N SER A 225 16.67 41.77 -3.29
CA SER A 225 17.24 42.51 -2.17
C SER A 225 18.27 43.55 -2.60
N THR A 226 19.00 43.30 -3.70
CA THR A 226 19.94 44.29 -4.26
C THR A 226 19.25 45.54 -4.82
N VAL A 227 17.99 45.43 -5.26
CA VAL A 227 17.25 46.54 -5.89
C VAL A 227 16.32 47.24 -4.90
N MET A 228 15.65 46.49 -4.03
CA MET A 228 14.64 47.02 -3.09
C MET A 228 15.13 47.20 -1.65
N GLY A 229 16.39 46.85 -1.36
CA GLY A 229 16.89 46.68 0.01
C GLY A 229 16.51 45.32 0.60
N ASP A 230 16.95 45.00 1.82
CA ASP A 230 16.70 43.69 2.43
C ASP A 230 15.20 43.41 2.57
N ILE A 231 14.68 42.58 1.66
CA ILE A 231 13.28 42.11 1.64
C ILE A 231 13.05 41.08 2.75
N VAL A 232 14.06 40.27 3.05
CA VAL A 232 14.08 39.24 4.09
C VAL A 232 15.44 39.27 4.75
N SER A 233 15.48 39.25 6.08
CA SER A 233 16.73 39.14 6.85
C SER A 233 17.51 37.90 6.41
N GLY A 234 18.83 38.03 6.20
CA GLY A 234 19.69 36.92 5.78
C GLY A 234 19.58 35.69 6.69
N ASP A 235 19.43 35.91 7.99
CA ASP A 235 19.28 34.84 8.99
C ASP A 235 17.98 34.03 8.80
N ILE A 236 16.86 34.72 8.50
CA ILE A 236 15.57 34.07 8.22
C ILE A 236 15.65 33.24 6.94
N LEU A 237 16.34 33.76 5.92
CA LEU A 237 16.54 33.06 4.64
C LEU A 237 17.37 31.78 4.82
N LEU A 238 18.42 31.85 5.65
CA LEU A 238 19.31 30.73 5.95
C LEU A 238 18.59 29.65 6.78
N ILE A 239 17.84 30.05 7.80
CA ILE A 239 17.01 29.15 8.64
C ILE A 239 15.94 28.48 7.78
N LEU A 240 15.24 29.25 6.93
CA LEU A 240 14.23 28.72 6.03
C LEU A 240 14.83 27.67 5.09
N TYR A 241 15.98 27.94 4.48
CA TYR A 241 16.61 27.00 3.54
C TYR A 241 17.07 25.70 4.23
N ILE A 242 17.73 25.82 5.38
CA ILE A 242 18.22 24.67 6.16
C ILE A 242 17.09 23.73 6.58
N PHE A 243 15.90 24.25 6.89
CA PHE A 243 14.77 23.43 7.34
C PHE A 243 13.81 23.03 6.21
N PHE A 244 13.57 23.89 5.23
CA PHE A 244 12.61 23.64 4.15
C PHE A 244 13.14 22.62 3.13
N PHE A 245 14.43 22.66 2.82
CA PHE A 245 15.06 21.72 1.91
C PHE A 245 14.95 20.25 2.38
N PRO A 246 15.39 19.88 3.60
CA PRO A 246 15.25 18.50 4.07
C PRO A 246 13.79 18.08 4.24
N LEU A 247 12.87 19.00 4.56
CA LEU A 247 11.44 18.71 4.64
C LEU A 247 10.87 18.29 3.27
N ILE A 248 11.20 19.01 2.19
CA ILE A 248 10.79 18.64 0.82
C ILE A 248 11.36 17.27 0.44
N VAL A 249 12.63 17.03 0.73
CA VAL A 249 13.30 15.76 0.41
C VAL A 249 12.64 14.59 1.15
N VAL A 250 12.36 14.73 2.45
CA VAL A 250 11.70 13.70 3.26
C VAL A 250 10.25 13.48 2.81
N PHE A 251 9.50 14.55 2.55
CA PHE A 251 8.14 14.48 2.03
C PHE A 251 8.08 13.67 0.73
N LEU A 252 9.01 13.92 -0.18
CA LEU A 252 9.03 13.24 -1.46
C LEU A 252 9.55 11.80 -1.36
N ALA A 253 10.54 11.52 -0.51
CA ALA A 253 11.00 10.16 -0.26
C ALA A 253 9.85 9.26 0.23
N ILE A 254 8.98 9.80 1.10
CA ILE A 254 7.77 9.11 1.56
C ILE A 254 6.73 8.98 0.44
N PHE A 255 6.60 9.99 -0.43
CA PHE A 255 5.71 9.93 -1.59
C PHE A 255 6.14 8.85 -2.59
N ILE A 256 7.45 8.72 -2.85
CA ILE A 256 8.01 7.67 -3.72
C ILE A 256 7.76 6.28 -3.12
N LYS A 257 8.03 6.09 -1.83
CA LYS A 257 7.76 4.81 -1.15
C LYS A 257 6.28 4.40 -1.21
N LYS A 258 5.37 5.37 -1.29
CA LYS A 258 3.92 5.11 -1.46
C LYS A 258 3.56 4.68 -2.89
N LEU A 259 4.35 5.08 -3.88
CA LEU A 259 4.14 4.71 -5.28
C LEU A 259 4.67 3.30 -5.59
N GLU A 260 5.48 2.70 -4.72
CA GLU A 260 5.93 1.32 -4.86
C GLU A 260 4.73 0.41 -5.15
N PRO A 261 4.73 -0.31 -6.28
CA PRO A 261 3.64 -1.16 -6.65
C PRO A 261 3.62 -2.31 -5.66
N LYS A 262 2.45 -2.57 -5.07
CA LYS A 262 2.21 -3.81 -4.36
C LYS A 262 1.98 -4.87 -5.44
N ILE A 263 3.06 -5.56 -5.82
CA ILE A 263 3.04 -6.69 -6.74
C ILE A 263 2.75 -7.93 -5.93
#